data_AF-A0A072P4V5-F1
#
_entry.id   AF-A0A072P4V5-F1
#
_cell.length_a   1.000
_cell.length_b   1.000
_cell.length_c   1.000
_cell.angle_alpha   90.00
_cell.angle_beta   90.00
_cell.angle_gamma   90.00
#
_symmetry.space_group_name_H-M   'P 1'
#
loop_
_entity.id
_entity.type
_entity.pdbx_description
1 polymer ?
#
loop_
_entity_poly.entity_id
_entity_poly.type
_entity_poly.pdbx_seq_one_letter_code
_entity_poly.pdbx_strand_id
1 'polypeptide(L)'
;MLDSRVQHRYLSKDRRRSVYSPVVNRAHHNLAQRYYRLASEHCQLAESYDTQHEGPSLLVARILLAYYHHASTNHLEFRKAVWETVGFVSQNATRIQQWQGGQEAVQLWHRLCTSHRPAKPPSMPLEGEGPSIFGPNLDLPNITGDLYLSCRIGISTDDLVYDILIRTIEIRSRIVVFRCTAGVFNISEGSSELGGLAHALLNKLTGRSGEPGEHDESQAGFVKGSHLHGLLETQTERLKVWKSRIASLHLPANSLFFNAPGEDTPPQAFDFENARNLSHRDAMNALYYLLCVIMIQEIKEAQQPRQPRQPPSDTTANLAHNFCQIVEGIDHTISNTSDVYTLSVVEVLLQLVYSFQSESIFHYVLDVIWPRIEARGRGYEHSHYPTHLAKRIIAQLADEWARGRTVSFAQPAVAEDVSKLKLLDLDTPVGLVVYGHDWDRKCFVEKIPLL
;
A
#
# COMPACT_ATOMS: atom_id res chain seq x y z
N MET A 1 -4.20 -13.72 -19.53
CA MET A 1 -5.15 -12.63 -19.76
C MET A 1 -6.48 -13.00 -19.14
N LEU A 2 -6.98 -12.12 -18.27
CA LEU A 2 -8.36 -12.14 -17.81
C LEU A 2 -9.32 -12.14 -19.01
N ASP A 3 -10.51 -12.70 -18.84
CA ASP A 3 -11.51 -12.68 -19.91
C ASP A 3 -11.81 -11.21 -20.26
N SER A 4 -11.97 -10.93 -21.56
CA SER A 4 -12.55 -9.67 -22.04
C SER A 4 -13.98 -9.44 -21.53
N ARG A 5 -14.62 -10.41 -20.89
CA ARG A 5 -15.92 -10.25 -20.25
C ARG A 5 -15.77 -9.59 -18.89
N VAL A 6 -16.75 -8.78 -18.53
CA VAL A 6 -16.80 -8.04 -17.26
C VAL A 6 -18.08 -8.41 -16.53
N GLN A 7 -17.96 -8.75 -15.24
CA GLN A 7 -19.08 -8.83 -14.31
C GLN A 7 -19.45 -7.39 -13.96
N HIS A 8 -20.74 -7.07 -14.05
CA HIS A 8 -21.24 -5.76 -13.70
C HIS A 8 -22.38 -5.91 -12.71
N ARG A 9 -22.32 -5.13 -11.63
CA ARG A 9 -23.38 -5.08 -10.62
C ARG A 9 -24.00 -3.70 -10.64
N TYR A 10 -25.23 -3.61 -11.13
CA TYR A 10 -26.01 -2.38 -11.15
C TYR A 10 -26.93 -2.29 -9.93
N LEU A 11 -26.76 -1.25 -9.11
CA LEU A 11 -27.71 -0.91 -8.06
C LEU A 11 -28.53 0.27 -8.55
N SER A 12 -29.77 0.00 -8.97
CA SER A 12 -30.62 0.97 -9.69
C SER A 12 -30.94 2.26 -8.94
N LYS A 13 -30.68 2.30 -7.64
CA LYS A 13 -30.90 3.45 -6.76
C LYS A 13 -29.61 4.18 -6.35
N ASP A 14 -28.43 3.66 -6.69
CA ASP A 14 -27.15 4.22 -6.26
C ASP A 14 -26.04 3.98 -7.29
N ARG A 15 -25.71 5.05 -8.04
CA ARG A 15 -24.65 5.03 -9.06
C ARG A 15 -23.25 4.89 -8.45
N ARG A 16 -23.03 5.34 -7.20
CA ARG A 16 -21.73 5.26 -6.52
C ARG A 16 -21.35 3.81 -6.18
N ARG A 17 -22.35 2.93 -6.02
CA ARG A 17 -22.16 1.50 -5.72
C ARG A 17 -22.20 0.58 -6.94
N SER A 18 -22.43 1.12 -8.15
CA SER A 18 -22.23 0.35 -9.39
C SER A 18 -20.77 -0.06 -9.49
N VAL A 19 -20.47 -1.30 -9.82
CA VAL A 19 -19.09 -1.81 -9.88
C VAL A 19 -18.91 -2.71 -11.09
N TYR A 20 -17.75 -2.59 -11.72
CA TYR A 20 -17.28 -3.43 -12.81
C TYR A 20 -16.07 -4.22 -12.33
N SER A 21 -16.03 -5.52 -12.62
CA SER A 21 -14.89 -6.39 -12.32
C SER A 21 -14.68 -7.36 -13.49
N PRO A 22 -13.44 -7.67 -13.90
CA PRO A 22 -13.20 -8.70 -14.90
C PRO A 22 -13.83 -10.02 -14.50
N VAL A 23 -14.44 -10.72 -15.46
CA VAL A 23 -14.92 -12.08 -15.19
C VAL A 23 -13.73 -12.98 -14.91
N VAL A 24 -13.85 -13.70 -13.80
CA VAL A 24 -12.92 -14.76 -13.42
C VAL A 24 -12.82 -15.80 -14.52
N ASN A 25 -11.69 -15.80 -15.24
CA ASN A 25 -11.38 -16.83 -16.22
C ASN A 25 -10.69 -18.02 -15.52
N ARG A 26 -11.47 -19.05 -15.19
CA ARG A 26 -10.96 -20.27 -14.55
C ARG A 26 -9.97 -21.02 -15.42
N ALA A 27 -10.17 -21.06 -16.74
CA ALA A 27 -9.26 -21.74 -17.66
C ALA A 27 -7.89 -21.04 -17.69
N HIS A 28 -7.88 -19.70 -17.72
CA HIS A 28 -6.65 -18.93 -17.64
C HIS A 28 -5.92 -19.18 -16.32
N HIS A 29 -6.63 -19.19 -15.19
CA HIS A 29 -6.02 -19.47 -13.88
C HIS A 29 -5.43 -20.87 -13.81
N ASN A 30 -6.13 -21.88 -14.34
CA ASN A 30 -5.63 -23.26 -14.37
C ASN A 30 -4.36 -23.39 -15.23
N LEU A 31 -4.34 -22.74 -16.39
CA LEU A 31 -3.16 -22.72 -17.26
C LEU A 31 -2.00 -21.97 -16.60
N ALA A 32 -2.25 -20.81 -16.01
CA ALA A 32 -1.24 -20.04 -15.32
C ALA A 32 -0.66 -20.80 -14.12
N GLN A 33 -1.50 -21.54 -13.39
CA GLN A 33 -1.04 -22.43 -12.32
C GLN A 33 -0.18 -23.58 -12.85
N ARG A 34 -0.53 -24.14 -14.03
CA ARG A 34 0.30 -25.15 -14.69
C ARG A 34 1.66 -24.57 -15.08
N TYR A 35 1.71 -23.38 -15.67
CA TYR A 35 2.97 -22.71 -16.01
C TYR A 35 3.81 -22.42 -14.78
N TYR A 36 3.19 -21.95 -13.70
CA TYR A 36 3.86 -21.76 -12.41
C TYR A 36 4.51 -23.06 -11.92
N ARG A 37 3.77 -24.18 -11.92
CA ARG A 37 4.32 -25.48 -11.46
C ARG A 37 5.52 -25.90 -12.30
N LEU A 38 5.39 -25.84 -13.63
CA LEU A 38 6.48 -26.19 -14.55
C LEU A 38 7.70 -25.28 -14.32
N ALA A 39 7.51 -23.97 -14.19
CA ALA A 39 8.59 -23.04 -13.93
C ALA A 39 9.25 -23.28 -12.57
N SER A 40 8.47 -23.60 -11.54
CA SER A 40 8.97 -23.95 -10.19
C SER A 40 9.79 -25.24 -10.21
N GLU A 41 9.30 -26.29 -10.89
CA GLU A 41 10.04 -27.55 -11.09
C GLU A 41 11.37 -27.31 -11.83
N HIS A 42 11.36 -26.49 -12.88
CA HIS A 42 12.58 -26.12 -13.59
C HIS A 42 13.57 -25.35 -12.71
N CYS A 43 13.10 -24.42 -11.86
CA CYS A 43 13.97 -23.70 -10.92
C CYS A 43 14.60 -24.66 -9.91
N GLN A 44 13.82 -25.59 -9.35
CA GLN A 44 14.33 -26.59 -8.40
C GLN A 44 15.37 -27.52 -9.04
N LEU A 45 15.13 -27.96 -10.28
CA LEU A 45 16.10 -28.76 -11.02
C LEU A 45 17.38 -27.98 -11.29
N ALA A 46 17.27 -26.73 -11.77
CA ALA A 46 18.42 -25.88 -12.04
C ALA A 46 19.28 -25.64 -10.79
N GLU A 47 18.66 -25.44 -9.63
CA GLU A 47 19.37 -25.28 -8.34
C GLU A 47 20.18 -26.51 -7.92
N SER A 48 19.83 -27.70 -8.39
CA SER A 48 20.57 -28.92 -8.11
C SER A 48 21.87 -29.05 -8.93
N TYR A 49 22.05 -28.22 -9.97
CA TYR A 49 23.27 -28.13 -10.77
C TYR A 49 24.18 -27.01 -10.25
N ASP A 50 25.49 -27.05 -10.53
CA ASP A 50 26.43 -26.01 -10.05
C ASP A 50 26.15 -24.67 -10.76
N THR A 51 25.49 -23.76 -10.03
CA THR A 51 24.67 -22.65 -10.54
C THR A 51 25.41 -21.32 -10.69
N GLN A 52 26.75 -21.32 -10.71
CA GLN A 52 27.53 -20.08 -10.73
C GLN A 52 27.16 -19.11 -11.86
N HIS A 53 26.68 -19.61 -13.01
CA HIS A 53 26.32 -18.79 -14.17
C HIS A 53 24.80 -18.52 -14.31
N GLU A 54 23.95 -19.24 -13.57
CA GLU A 54 22.49 -19.13 -13.67
C GLU A 54 21.83 -18.45 -12.47
N GLY A 55 22.61 -18.19 -11.40
CA GLY A 55 22.13 -17.60 -10.14
C GLY A 55 21.23 -16.37 -10.27
N PRO A 56 21.60 -15.32 -11.04
CA PRO A 56 20.74 -14.14 -11.24
C PRO A 56 19.41 -14.49 -11.92
N SER A 57 19.44 -15.37 -12.93
CA SER A 57 18.24 -15.80 -13.65
C SER A 57 17.31 -16.59 -12.75
N LEU A 58 17.85 -17.43 -11.87
CA LEU A 58 17.07 -18.16 -10.86
C LEU A 58 16.44 -17.22 -9.83
N LEU A 59 17.19 -16.22 -9.35
CA LEU A 59 16.64 -15.21 -8.46
C LEU A 59 15.49 -14.44 -9.13
N VAL A 60 15.69 -13.99 -10.37
CA VAL A 60 14.63 -13.31 -11.15
C VAL A 60 13.43 -14.22 -11.37
N ALA A 61 13.64 -15.49 -11.70
CA ALA A 61 12.55 -16.46 -11.87
C ALA A 61 11.74 -16.62 -10.58
N ARG A 62 12.40 -16.77 -9.42
CA ARG A 62 11.74 -16.82 -8.10
C ARG A 62 10.93 -15.57 -7.80
N ILE A 63 11.48 -14.38 -8.10
CA ILE A 63 10.78 -13.10 -7.93
C ILE A 63 9.51 -13.05 -8.79
N LEU A 64 9.60 -13.44 -10.07
CA LEU A 64 8.45 -13.47 -10.97
C LEU A 64 7.39 -14.49 -10.52
N LEU A 65 7.81 -15.63 -10.00
CA LEU A 65 6.91 -16.64 -9.41
C LEU A 65 6.21 -16.13 -8.14
N ALA A 66 6.87 -15.32 -7.32
CA ALA A 66 6.24 -14.65 -6.19
C ALA A 66 5.17 -13.64 -6.68
N TYR A 67 5.51 -12.77 -7.63
CA TYR A 67 4.53 -11.84 -8.21
C TYR A 67 3.36 -12.54 -8.90
N TYR A 68 3.57 -13.74 -9.45
CA TYR A 68 2.49 -14.57 -9.94
C TYR A 68 1.47 -14.91 -8.84
N HIS A 69 1.92 -15.32 -7.66
CA HIS A 69 1.02 -15.56 -6.53
C HIS A 69 0.28 -14.29 -6.10
N HIS A 70 1.01 -13.17 -6.04
CA HIS A 70 0.44 -11.87 -5.72
C HIS A 70 -0.70 -11.49 -6.66
N ALA A 71 -0.58 -11.79 -7.96
CA ALA A 71 -1.59 -11.48 -8.97
C ALA A 71 -2.72 -12.52 -9.06
N SER A 72 -2.43 -13.81 -8.88
CA SER A 72 -3.27 -14.88 -9.42
C SER A 72 -3.77 -15.91 -8.41
N THR A 73 -3.15 -16.05 -7.23
CA THR A 73 -3.54 -17.10 -6.27
C THR A 73 -4.21 -16.52 -5.04
N ASN A 74 -3.43 -16.20 -4.01
CA ASN A 74 -3.84 -15.65 -2.73
C ASN A 74 -2.61 -15.03 -2.07
N HIS A 75 -2.83 -14.30 -0.99
CA HIS A 75 -1.74 -13.58 -0.33
C HIS A 75 -0.82 -14.50 0.48
N LEU A 76 -1.35 -15.59 1.05
CA LEU A 76 -0.55 -16.55 1.82
C LEU A 76 0.57 -17.18 0.96
N GLU A 77 0.25 -17.63 -0.26
CA GLU A 77 1.25 -18.20 -1.16
C GLU A 77 2.25 -17.15 -1.65
N PHE A 78 1.83 -15.89 -1.79
CA PHE A 78 2.75 -14.78 -2.09
C PHE A 78 3.74 -14.57 -0.94
N ARG A 79 3.27 -14.50 0.31
CA ARG A 79 4.11 -14.38 1.49
C ARG A 79 5.12 -15.53 1.60
N LYS A 80 4.69 -16.78 1.36
CA LYS A 80 5.59 -17.94 1.34
C LYS A 80 6.67 -17.82 0.26
N ALA A 81 6.30 -17.44 -0.96
CA ALA A 81 7.25 -17.27 -2.06
C ALA A 81 8.26 -16.14 -1.81
N VAL A 82 7.85 -15.05 -1.14
CA VAL A 82 8.75 -13.99 -0.67
C VAL A 82 9.78 -14.56 0.31
N TRP A 83 9.34 -15.34 1.30
CA TRP A 83 10.22 -16.02 2.25
C TRP A 83 11.21 -16.97 1.58
N GLU A 84 10.76 -17.79 0.65
CA GLU A 84 11.63 -18.68 -0.13
C GLU A 84 12.70 -17.90 -0.90
N THR A 85 12.32 -16.76 -1.48
CA THR A 85 13.25 -15.89 -2.22
C THR A 85 14.29 -15.26 -1.27
N VAL A 86 13.88 -14.82 -0.07
CA VAL A 86 14.84 -14.35 0.96
C VAL A 86 15.77 -15.47 1.42
N GLY A 87 15.26 -16.70 1.55
CA GLY A 87 16.07 -17.88 1.85
C GLY A 87 17.15 -18.10 0.79
N PHE A 88 16.77 -18.03 -0.49
CA PHE A 88 17.70 -18.14 -1.61
C PHE A 88 18.78 -17.05 -1.59
N VAL A 89 18.40 -15.78 -1.39
CA VAL A 89 19.36 -14.66 -1.30
C VAL A 89 20.30 -14.86 -0.12
N SER A 90 19.78 -15.27 1.03
CA SER A 90 20.60 -15.49 2.23
C SER A 90 21.63 -16.59 2.05
N GLN A 91 21.27 -17.69 1.38
CA GLN A 91 22.19 -18.79 1.08
C GLN A 91 23.27 -18.41 0.07
N ASN A 92 22.99 -17.43 -0.79
CA ASN A 92 23.89 -17.03 -1.89
C ASN A 92 24.47 -15.61 -1.72
N ALA A 93 24.30 -15.00 -0.55
CA ALA A 93 24.55 -13.56 -0.35
C ALA A 93 25.96 -13.12 -0.78
N THR A 94 26.98 -13.93 -0.48
CA THR A 94 28.38 -13.65 -0.86
C THR A 94 28.66 -13.87 -2.34
N ARG A 95 27.95 -14.78 -3.01
CA ARG A 95 28.12 -15.13 -4.42
C ARG A 95 27.38 -14.16 -5.34
N ILE A 96 26.24 -13.65 -4.89
CA ILE A 96 25.39 -12.73 -5.65
C ILE A 96 26.15 -11.51 -6.16
N GLN A 97 27.03 -10.95 -5.34
CA GLN A 97 27.85 -9.79 -5.72
C GLN A 97 28.87 -10.11 -6.83
N GLN A 98 29.21 -11.39 -7.01
CA GLN A 98 30.17 -11.87 -8.01
C GLN A 98 29.49 -12.26 -9.32
N TRP A 99 28.17 -12.47 -9.32
CA TRP A 99 27.43 -12.86 -10.51
C TRP A 99 27.26 -11.68 -11.48
N GLN A 100 27.46 -11.94 -12.77
CA GLN A 100 27.11 -11.00 -13.82
C GLN A 100 25.59 -10.77 -13.83
N GLY A 101 25.14 -9.53 -13.63
CA GLY A 101 23.71 -9.22 -13.48
C GLY A 101 23.15 -9.42 -12.07
N GLY A 102 24.00 -9.76 -11.09
CA GLY A 102 23.60 -9.98 -9.71
C GLY A 102 22.99 -8.73 -9.07
N GLN A 103 23.57 -7.55 -9.32
CA GLN A 103 23.08 -6.29 -8.74
C GLN A 103 21.64 -5.97 -9.17
N GLU A 104 21.34 -6.12 -10.47
CA GLU A 104 20.01 -5.90 -11.02
C GLU A 104 18.99 -6.90 -10.43
N ALA A 105 19.39 -8.15 -10.26
CA ALA A 105 18.55 -9.18 -9.63
C ALA A 105 18.26 -8.86 -8.15
N VAL A 106 19.23 -8.34 -7.40
CA VAL A 106 19.03 -7.93 -6.00
C VAL A 106 18.17 -6.66 -5.90
N GLN A 107 18.26 -5.74 -6.85
CA GLN A 107 17.35 -4.59 -6.91
C GLN A 107 15.90 -5.03 -7.13
N LEU A 108 15.67 -6.04 -8.00
CA LEU A 108 14.34 -6.65 -8.15
C LEU A 108 13.88 -7.38 -6.88
N TRP A 109 14.79 -8.06 -6.19
CA TRP A 109 14.50 -8.69 -4.90
C TRP A 109 14.10 -7.65 -3.84
N HIS A 110 14.81 -6.52 -3.76
CA HIS A 110 14.44 -5.41 -2.87
C HIS A 110 13.01 -4.93 -3.17
N ARG A 111 12.65 -4.72 -4.44
CA ARG A 111 11.27 -4.35 -4.83
C ARG A 111 10.23 -5.38 -4.40
N LEU A 112 10.53 -6.67 -4.52
CA LEU A 112 9.66 -7.75 -4.04
C LEU A 112 9.42 -7.64 -2.53
N CYS A 113 10.49 -7.46 -1.75
CA CYS A 113 10.40 -7.29 -0.30
C CYS A 113 9.59 -6.03 0.07
N THR A 114 9.77 -4.92 -0.65
CA THR A 114 8.97 -3.71 -0.46
C THR A 114 7.48 -3.93 -0.79
N SER A 115 7.18 -4.67 -1.86
CA SER A 115 5.79 -4.92 -2.32
C SER A 115 4.99 -5.81 -1.37
N HIS A 116 5.66 -6.66 -0.59
CA HIS A 116 5.03 -7.54 0.39
C HIS A 116 4.48 -6.78 1.60
N ARG A 117 5.15 -5.71 2.00
CA ARG A 117 4.94 -4.99 3.27
C ARG A 117 3.52 -4.49 3.55
N PRO A 118 2.76 -3.91 2.60
CA PRO A 118 1.42 -3.40 2.87
C PRO A 118 0.41 -4.42 3.40
N ALA A 119 0.65 -5.71 3.18
CA ALA A 119 -0.25 -6.76 3.65
C ALA A 119 0.01 -7.21 5.08
N LYS A 120 1.12 -6.77 5.67
CA LYS A 120 1.43 -7.03 7.08
C LYS A 120 0.40 -6.33 7.96
N PRO A 121 -0.25 -7.03 8.91
CA PRO A 121 -1.24 -6.40 9.77
C PRO A 121 -0.61 -5.24 10.57
N PRO A 122 -1.28 -4.08 10.73
CA PRO A 122 -0.69 -2.92 11.43
C PRO A 122 -0.32 -3.18 12.90
N SER A 123 -0.88 -4.23 13.51
CA SER A 123 -0.49 -4.68 14.84
C SER A 123 0.91 -5.31 14.90
N MET A 124 1.45 -5.77 13.76
CA MET A 124 2.73 -6.48 13.68
C MET A 124 3.90 -5.52 13.43
N PRO A 125 5.12 -5.79 13.96
CA PRO A 125 6.31 -4.96 13.86
C PRO A 125 6.53 -4.35 12.47
N LEU A 126 7.03 -3.13 12.37
CA LEU A 126 7.36 -2.55 11.06
C LEU A 126 8.67 -3.17 10.53
N GLU A 127 8.96 -2.99 9.24
CA GLU A 127 10.26 -3.36 8.66
C GLU A 127 11.42 -2.77 9.49
N GLY A 128 12.43 -3.59 9.82
CA GLY A 128 13.57 -3.20 10.65
C GLY A 128 13.32 -3.08 12.16
N GLU A 129 12.09 -3.30 12.63
CA GLU A 129 11.71 -3.09 14.03
C GLU A 129 11.57 -4.41 14.80
N GLY A 130 12.43 -5.39 14.50
CA GLY A 130 12.44 -6.73 15.11
C GLY A 130 12.13 -7.86 14.13
N PRO A 131 12.22 -9.13 14.52
CA PRO A 131 11.79 -10.25 13.68
C PRO A 131 10.27 -10.25 13.50
N SER A 132 9.79 -10.84 12.41
CA SER A 132 8.36 -10.98 12.19
C SER A 132 7.98 -12.24 11.45
N ILE A 133 6.89 -12.89 11.87
CA ILE A 133 6.38 -14.06 11.16
C ILE A 133 5.65 -13.70 9.85
N PHE A 134 5.17 -12.45 9.76
CA PHE A 134 4.41 -11.99 8.61
C PHE A 134 5.29 -11.59 7.44
N GLY A 135 6.59 -11.44 7.60
CA GLY A 135 7.48 -11.10 6.50
C GLY A 135 8.92 -10.91 6.95
N PRO A 136 9.87 -11.01 6.01
CA PRO A 136 11.28 -10.86 6.30
C PRO A 136 11.56 -9.40 6.68
N ASN A 137 11.87 -9.17 7.95
CA ASN A 137 12.42 -7.89 8.41
C ASN A 137 13.95 -7.94 8.19
N LEU A 138 14.41 -7.33 7.11
CA LEU A 138 15.76 -7.50 6.52
C LEU A 138 16.80 -6.51 7.03
N ASP A 139 16.40 -5.42 7.70
CA ASP A 139 17.31 -4.42 8.31
C ASP A 139 18.08 -4.96 9.56
N LEU A 140 18.26 -6.29 9.68
CA LEU A 140 19.04 -6.94 10.74
C LEU A 140 20.54 -7.03 10.37
N PRO A 141 21.47 -6.92 11.33
CA PRO A 141 22.91 -6.94 11.07
C PRO A 141 23.41 -8.34 10.69
N ASN A 142 23.25 -8.72 9.42
CA ASN A 142 23.80 -9.92 8.79
C ASN A 142 24.13 -9.65 7.32
N ILE A 143 24.77 -10.60 6.63
CA ILE A 143 25.21 -10.44 5.23
C ILE A 143 24.02 -10.11 4.31
N THR A 144 22.86 -10.72 4.55
CA THR A 144 21.63 -10.42 3.80
C THR A 144 21.14 -8.99 4.04
N GLY A 145 21.24 -8.50 5.28
CA GLY A 145 20.91 -7.13 5.66
C GLY A 145 21.88 -6.12 5.06
N ASP A 146 23.17 -6.44 4.97
CA ASP A 146 24.15 -5.59 4.29
C ASP A 146 23.84 -5.44 2.79
N LEU A 147 23.42 -6.53 2.13
CA LEU A 147 22.95 -6.49 0.75
C LEU A 147 21.68 -5.64 0.60
N TYR A 148 20.72 -5.81 1.51
CA TYR A 148 19.49 -5.04 1.53
C TYR A 148 19.76 -3.54 1.71
N LEU A 149 20.62 -3.18 2.67
CA LEU A 149 21.05 -1.80 2.90
C LEU A 149 21.78 -1.22 1.69
N SER A 150 22.67 -1.99 1.05
CA SER A 150 23.36 -1.60 -0.17
C SER A 150 22.37 -1.24 -1.28
N CYS A 151 21.31 -2.05 -1.45
CA CYS A 151 20.26 -1.77 -2.41
C CYS A 151 19.51 -0.48 -2.08
N ARG A 152 19.19 -0.27 -0.80
CA ARG A 152 18.48 0.93 -0.34
C ARG A 152 19.29 2.21 -0.55
N ILE A 153 20.61 2.15 -0.44
CA ILE A 153 21.51 3.28 -0.73
C ILE A 153 21.56 3.55 -2.23
N GLY A 154 21.69 2.51 -3.04
CA GLY A 154 21.79 2.57 -4.51
C GLY A 154 20.45 2.68 -5.25
N ILE A 155 19.34 2.84 -4.53
CA ILE A 155 17.99 2.81 -5.08
C ILE A 155 17.73 3.96 -6.07
N SER A 156 17.00 3.67 -7.14
CA SER A 156 16.59 4.67 -8.14
C SER A 156 15.67 5.73 -7.51
N THR A 157 15.52 6.89 -8.15
CA THR A 157 14.64 7.94 -7.65
C THR A 157 13.18 7.48 -7.57
N ASP A 158 12.71 6.66 -8.51
CA ASP A 158 11.35 6.13 -8.49
C ASP A 158 11.15 5.11 -7.37
N ASP A 159 12.07 4.15 -7.27
CA ASP A 159 12.01 3.13 -6.23
C ASP A 159 12.14 3.76 -4.83
N LEU A 160 12.85 4.90 -4.70
CA LEU A 160 12.95 5.64 -3.45
C LEU A 160 11.59 6.20 -3.01
N VAL A 161 10.83 6.86 -3.90
CA VAL A 161 9.50 7.37 -3.51
C VAL A 161 8.54 6.24 -3.22
N TYR A 162 8.69 5.09 -3.88
CA TYR A 162 7.91 3.89 -3.61
C TYR A 162 8.18 3.34 -2.21
N ASP A 163 9.45 3.19 -1.83
CA ASP A 163 9.79 2.74 -0.48
C ASP A 163 9.34 3.73 0.60
N ILE A 164 9.49 5.05 0.36
CA ILE A 164 8.99 6.08 1.27
C ILE A 164 7.47 5.99 1.42
N LEU A 165 6.74 5.83 0.32
CA LEU A 165 5.28 5.70 0.33
C LEU A 165 4.84 4.50 1.15
N ILE A 166 5.39 3.33 0.87
CA ILE A 166 5.04 2.09 1.57
C ILE A 166 5.35 2.20 3.05
N ARG A 167 6.53 2.75 3.42
CA ARG A 167 6.87 2.99 4.83
C ARG A 167 5.92 3.97 5.50
N THR A 168 5.54 5.04 4.80
CA THR A 168 4.57 6.03 5.31
C THR A 168 3.20 5.39 5.57
N ILE A 169 2.71 4.55 4.66
CA ILE A 169 1.43 3.82 4.81
C ILE A 169 1.47 2.88 6.01
N GLU A 170 2.54 2.11 6.17
CA GLU A 170 2.70 1.19 7.31
C GLU A 170 2.65 1.95 8.65
N ILE A 171 3.45 3.03 8.78
CA ILE A 171 3.50 3.83 10.00
C ILE A 171 2.14 4.46 10.29
N ARG A 172 1.51 5.07 9.28
CA ARG A 172 0.19 5.69 9.43
C ARG A 172 -0.86 4.68 9.87
N SER A 173 -0.93 3.53 9.19
CA SER A 173 -1.92 2.49 9.49
C SER A 173 -1.78 2.02 10.93
N ARG A 174 -0.54 1.84 11.41
CA ARG A 174 -0.26 1.49 12.80
C ARG A 174 -0.68 2.59 13.78
N ILE A 175 -0.38 3.86 13.50
CA ILE A 175 -0.82 5.00 14.34
C ILE A 175 -2.34 5.01 14.47
N VAL A 176 -3.08 4.90 13.36
CA VAL A 176 -4.55 4.91 13.36
C VAL A 176 -5.11 3.73 14.17
N VAL A 177 -4.61 2.51 13.91
CA VAL A 177 -5.07 1.30 14.61
C VAL A 177 -4.78 1.40 16.11
N PHE A 178 -3.58 1.84 16.50
CA PHE A 178 -3.19 1.96 17.90
C PHE A 178 -3.98 3.04 18.63
N ARG A 179 -4.17 4.21 18.02
CA ARG A 179 -5.00 5.29 18.59
C ARG A 179 -6.43 4.84 18.83
N CYS A 180 -7.06 4.23 17.82
CA CYS A 180 -8.45 3.79 17.93
C CYS A 180 -8.60 2.65 18.94
N THR A 181 -7.65 1.70 18.97
CA THR A 181 -7.62 0.62 19.98
C THR A 181 -7.48 1.21 21.38
N ALA A 182 -6.53 2.12 21.58
CA ALA A 182 -6.33 2.80 22.85
C ALA A 182 -7.60 3.54 23.31
N GLY A 183 -8.27 4.24 22.38
CA GLY A 183 -9.54 4.93 22.63
C GLY A 183 -10.69 3.98 23.00
N VAL A 184 -10.83 2.83 22.32
CA VAL A 184 -11.88 1.84 22.61
C VAL A 184 -11.66 1.17 23.97
N PHE A 185 -10.42 0.85 24.32
CA PHE A 185 -10.08 0.24 25.61
C PHE A 185 -9.84 1.26 26.73
N ASN A 186 -9.91 2.57 26.43
CA ASN A 186 -9.65 3.67 27.36
C ASN A 186 -8.28 3.55 28.07
N ILE A 187 -7.23 3.28 27.28
CA ILE A 187 -5.84 3.19 27.73
C ILE A 187 -4.95 4.21 27.02
N SER A 188 -3.73 4.41 27.51
CA SER A 188 -2.75 5.28 26.85
C SER A 188 -2.19 4.64 25.57
N GLU A 189 -1.95 5.46 24.52
CA GLU A 189 -1.22 5.04 23.31
C GLU A 189 0.21 4.52 23.60
N GLY A 190 0.76 4.84 24.77
CA GLY A 190 2.06 4.33 25.23
C GLY A 190 2.02 2.98 25.94
N SER A 191 0.83 2.42 26.22
CA SER A 191 0.66 1.19 27.01
C SER A 191 1.45 0.01 26.44
N SER A 192 2.05 -0.83 27.31
CA SER A 192 2.71 -2.10 26.94
C SER A 192 1.76 -3.06 26.24
N GLU A 193 0.51 -3.10 26.68
CA GLU A 193 -0.49 -4.08 26.22
C GLU A 193 -1.13 -3.70 24.87
N LEU A 194 -0.88 -2.47 24.37
CA LEU A 194 -1.60 -1.94 23.22
C LEU A 194 -1.41 -2.78 21.95
N GLY A 195 -0.20 -3.28 21.72
CA GLY A 195 0.11 -4.10 20.55
C GLY A 195 -0.68 -5.41 20.54
N GLY A 196 -0.71 -6.12 21.67
CA GLY A 196 -1.48 -7.35 21.82
C GLY A 196 -3.00 -7.13 21.80
N LEU A 197 -3.49 -6.02 22.37
CA LEU A 197 -4.91 -5.66 22.29
C LEU A 197 -5.33 -5.34 20.85
N ALA A 198 -4.54 -4.56 20.13
CA ALA A 198 -4.79 -4.24 18.72
C ALA A 198 -4.79 -5.51 17.87
N HIS A 199 -3.82 -6.40 18.09
CA HIS A 199 -3.72 -7.68 17.41
C HIS A 199 -4.92 -8.60 17.69
N ALA A 200 -5.29 -8.75 18.96
CA ALA A 200 -6.45 -9.56 19.36
C ALA A 200 -7.77 -9.02 18.77
N LEU A 201 -7.94 -7.70 18.77
CA LEU A 201 -9.11 -7.04 18.18
C LEU A 201 -9.17 -7.25 16.66
N LEU A 202 -8.05 -7.05 15.96
CA LEU A 202 -7.94 -7.30 14.52
C LEU A 202 -8.25 -8.77 14.18
N ASN A 203 -7.64 -9.72 14.87
CA ASN A 203 -7.86 -11.15 14.64
C ASN A 203 -9.32 -11.54 14.89
N LYS A 204 -9.94 -11.03 15.98
CA LYS A 204 -11.36 -11.25 16.27
C LYS A 204 -12.27 -10.73 15.15
N LEU A 205 -12.04 -9.51 14.66
CA LEU A 205 -12.90 -8.88 13.65
C LEU A 205 -12.69 -9.46 12.25
N THR A 206 -11.46 -9.84 11.92
CA THR A 206 -11.14 -10.55 10.68
C THR A 206 -11.58 -12.01 10.72
N GLY A 207 -11.80 -12.58 11.91
CA GLY A 207 -12.14 -14.00 12.09
C GLY A 207 -10.93 -14.92 11.97
N ARG A 208 -9.73 -14.39 12.19
CA ARG A 208 -8.47 -15.16 12.19
C ARG A 208 -8.21 -15.78 13.55
N SER A 209 -7.87 -17.06 13.53
CA SER A 209 -7.21 -17.75 14.64
C SER A 209 -5.71 -17.53 14.45
N GLY A 210 -5.11 -16.52 15.11
CA GLY A 210 -3.69 -16.18 14.90
C GLY A 210 -2.74 -17.38 15.06
N GLU A 211 -1.63 -17.37 14.33
CA GLU A 211 -0.58 -18.39 14.42
C GLU A 211 0.14 -18.34 15.79
N PRO A 212 0.73 -19.47 16.26
CA PRO A 212 1.56 -19.48 17.46
C PRO A 212 2.69 -18.47 17.38
N GLY A 213 2.84 -17.63 18.42
CA GLY A 213 3.86 -16.58 18.48
C GLY A 213 3.42 -15.23 17.92
N GLU A 214 2.31 -15.12 17.17
CA GLU A 214 1.77 -13.83 16.71
C GLU A 214 1.47 -12.89 17.90
N HIS A 215 0.88 -13.45 18.95
CA HIS A 215 0.53 -12.69 20.13
C HIS A 215 1.79 -12.17 20.84
N ASP A 216 2.79 -13.03 21.04
CA ASP A 216 4.03 -12.66 21.73
C ASP A 216 4.79 -11.59 20.92
N GLU A 217 4.86 -11.74 19.60
CA GLU A 217 5.43 -10.74 18.69
C GLU A 217 4.69 -9.39 18.78
N SER A 218 3.35 -9.42 18.86
CA SER A 218 2.54 -8.21 19.00
C SER A 218 2.66 -7.53 20.37
N GLN A 219 2.92 -8.29 21.43
CA GLN A 219 3.06 -7.78 22.81
C GLN A 219 4.42 -7.14 23.07
N ALA A 220 5.47 -7.57 22.37
CA ALA A 220 6.83 -7.09 22.56
C ALA A 220 6.99 -5.56 22.37
N GLY A 221 5.98 -4.87 21.81
CA GLY A 221 5.85 -3.42 21.95
C GLY A 221 6.88 -2.60 21.16
N PHE A 222 7.39 -3.16 20.06
CA PHE A 222 8.52 -2.62 19.31
C PHE A 222 8.38 -1.17 18.81
N VAL A 223 7.16 -0.73 18.40
CA VAL A 223 6.96 0.61 17.83
C VAL A 223 5.58 1.17 18.18
N LYS A 224 5.54 2.19 19.03
CA LYS A 224 4.29 2.86 19.47
C LYS A 224 4.57 4.29 19.95
N GLY A 225 3.51 5.10 20.06
CA GLY A 225 3.59 6.46 20.58
C GLY A 225 4.64 7.31 19.88
N SER A 226 5.54 7.93 20.65
CA SER A 226 6.60 8.82 20.15
C SER A 226 7.54 8.16 19.14
N HIS A 227 7.79 6.85 19.22
CA HIS A 227 8.62 6.14 18.26
C HIS A 227 7.99 6.20 16.85
N LEU A 228 6.67 5.98 16.72
CA LEU A 228 6.00 6.09 15.43
C LEU A 228 6.11 7.49 14.83
N HIS A 229 6.10 8.52 15.67
CA HIS A 229 6.29 9.90 15.23
C HIS A 229 7.73 10.16 14.75
N GLY A 230 8.75 9.67 15.45
CA GLY A 230 10.14 9.76 14.99
C GLY A 230 10.38 9.04 13.64
N LEU A 231 9.68 7.93 13.40
CA LEU A 231 9.73 7.23 12.11
C LEU A 231 9.06 8.04 10.98
N LEU A 232 7.99 8.79 11.25
CA LEU A 232 7.39 9.72 10.29
C LEU A 232 8.30 10.92 9.99
N GLU A 233 9.00 11.44 11.00
CA GLU A 233 10.01 12.48 10.81
C GLU A 233 11.14 11.97 9.90
N THR A 234 11.57 10.73 10.12
CA THR A 234 12.52 10.07 9.21
C THR A 234 11.99 10.01 7.78
N GLN A 235 10.71 9.69 7.57
CA GLN A 235 10.13 9.71 6.21
C GLN A 235 10.07 11.13 5.62
N THR A 236 9.84 12.15 6.46
CA THR A 236 9.89 13.56 6.04
C THR A 236 11.27 13.92 5.49
N GLU A 237 12.34 13.53 6.17
CA GLU A 237 13.71 13.78 5.70
C GLU A 237 14.02 12.99 4.42
N ARG A 238 13.53 11.75 4.31
CA ARG A 238 13.68 10.96 3.08
C ARG A 238 12.95 11.57 1.89
N LEU A 239 11.78 12.18 2.10
CA LEU A 239 11.08 12.94 1.05
C LEU A 239 11.88 14.16 0.59
N LYS A 240 12.57 14.86 1.50
CA LYS A 240 13.47 15.97 1.14
C LYS A 240 14.63 15.49 0.26
N VAL A 241 15.23 14.33 0.60
CA VAL A 241 16.27 13.71 -0.23
C VAL A 241 15.73 13.33 -1.61
N TRP A 242 14.52 12.78 -1.68
CA TRP A 242 13.89 12.48 -2.97
C TRP A 242 13.67 13.75 -3.80
N LYS A 243 13.11 14.80 -3.19
CA LYS A 243 12.88 16.09 -3.86
C LYS A 243 14.19 16.71 -4.37
N SER A 244 15.27 16.65 -3.60
CA SER A 244 16.57 17.18 -4.02
C SER A 244 17.17 16.41 -5.20
N ARG A 245 16.97 15.08 -5.28
CA ARG A 245 17.35 14.26 -6.45
C ARG A 245 16.55 14.64 -7.69
N ILE A 246 15.24 14.88 -7.56
CA ILE A 246 14.42 15.31 -8.69
C ILE A 246 14.85 16.70 -9.19
N ALA A 247 15.13 17.63 -8.27
CA ALA A 247 15.57 18.98 -8.59
C ALA A 247 16.92 18.98 -9.34
N SER A 248 17.88 18.15 -8.92
CA SER A 248 19.18 18.05 -9.60
C SER A 248 19.08 17.43 -11.00
N LEU A 249 18.09 16.57 -11.23
CA LEU A 249 17.79 15.97 -12.53
C LEU A 249 17.05 16.92 -13.49
N HIS A 250 16.74 18.16 -13.08
CA HIS A 250 15.99 19.15 -13.87
C HIS A 250 14.67 18.62 -14.43
N LEU A 251 14.03 17.68 -13.72
CA LEU A 251 12.79 17.07 -14.18
C LEU A 251 11.62 18.08 -14.07
N PRO A 252 10.67 18.09 -15.03
CA PRO A 252 9.54 19.04 -15.05
C PRO A 252 8.71 19.03 -13.77
N ALA A 253 8.69 17.91 -13.05
CA ALA A 253 7.92 17.75 -11.82
C ALA A 253 8.42 18.64 -10.66
N ASN A 254 9.63 19.20 -10.72
CA ASN A 254 10.20 20.00 -9.64
C ASN A 254 9.34 21.24 -9.26
N SER A 255 8.63 21.85 -10.22
CA SER A 255 7.74 23.00 -9.99
C SER A 255 6.41 22.64 -9.31
N LEU A 256 6.10 21.34 -9.17
CA LEU A 256 4.85 20.85 -8.60
C LEU A 256 4.98 20.43 -7.13
N PHE A 257 6.21 20.39 -6.61
CA PHE A 257 6.51 19.94 -5.26
C PHE A 257 6.57 21.10 -4.29
N PHE A 258 5.53 21.18 -3.44
CA PHE A 258 5.47 22.12 -2.32
C PHE A 258 6.70 22.02 -1.43
N ASN A 259 7.01 23.14 -0.79
CA ASN A 259 7.99 23.20 0.29
C ASN A 259 7.57 22.22 1.39
N ALA A 260 8.54 21.48 1.95
CA ALA A 260 8.23 20.49 2.97
C ALA A 260 7.59 21.16 4.19
N PRO A 261 6.78 20.43 5.00
CA PRO A 261 6.23 20.99 6.23
C PRO A 261 7.35 21.52 7.14
N GLY A 262 7.42 22.85 7.32
CA GLY A 262 8.45 23.54 8.11
C GLY A 262 9.44 24.41 7.33
N GLU A 263 9.28 24.57 6.02
CA GLU A 263 10.06 25.54 5.24
C GLU A 263 9.34 26.91 5.21
N ASP A 264 10.04 27.99 5.60
CA ASP A 264 9.53 29.39 5.72
C ASP A 264 9.17 30.06 4.37
N THR A 265 9.16 29.28 3.29
CA THR A 265 8.94 29.79 1.94
C THR A 265 7.45 29.70 1.61
N PRO A 266 6.80 30.80 1.16
CA PRO A 266 5.37 30.79 0.87
C PRO A 266 5.00 29.65 -0.10
N PRO A 267 3.82 29.00 0.08
CA PRO A 267 3.39 27.93 -0.79
C PRO A 267 3.36 28.45 -2.23
N GLN A 268 4.24 27.90 -3.08
CA GLN A 268 4.23 28.23 -4.49
C GLN A 268 2.89 27.82 -5.08
N ALA A 269 2.31 28.68 -5.93
CA ALA A 269 1.10 28.33 -6.66
C ALA A 269 1.38 27.08 -7.52
N PHE A 270 0.45 26.12 -7.50
CA PHE A 270 0.56 24.91 -8.30
C PHE A 270 0.60 25.29 -9.79
N ASP A 271 1.68 24.91 -10.47
CA ASP A 271 1.84 25.19 -11.90
C ASP A 271 1.09 24.15 -12.75
N PHE A 272 -0.17 24.46 -13.02
CA PHE A 272 -1.08 23.57 -13.71
C PHE A 272 -0.70 23.27 -15.17
N GLU A 273 -0.03 24.20 -15.86
CA GLU A 273 0.42 23.96 -17.25
C GLU A 273 1.58 22.97 -17.28
N ASN A 274 2.52 23.10 -16.34
CA ASN A 274 3.60 22.12 -16.20
C ASN A 274 3.09 20.74 -15.74
N ALA A 275 2.07 20.69 -14.88
CA ALA A 275 1.45 19.44 -14.43
C ALA A 275 0.84 18.63 -15.58
N ARG A 276 0.23 19.29 -16.58
CA ARG A 276 -0.37 18.63 -17.76
C ARG A 276 0.65 18.04 -18.72
N ASN A 277 1.89 18.54 -18.70
CA ASN A 277 2.97 18.10 -19.57
C ASN A 277 3.83 17.00 -18.95
N LEU A 278 3.47 16.50 -17.76
CA LEU A 278 4.18 15.40 -17.12
C LEU A 278 4.03 14.10 -17.91
N SER A 279 5.09 13.28 -17.89
CA SER A 279 4.93 11.88 -18.22
C SER A 279 4.02 11.20 -17.20
N HIS A 280 3.35 10.11 -17.59
CA HIS A 280 2.47 9.36 -16.68
C HIS A 280 3.22 8.91 -15.41
N ARG A 281 4.47 8.47 -15.55
CA ARG A 281 5.34 8.07 -14.44
C ARG A 281 5.60 9.22 -13.48
N ASP A 282 5.92 10.39 -14.00
CA ASP A 282 6.19 11.57 -13.17
C ASP A 282 4.92 12.05 -12.44
N ALA A 283 3.77 11.97 -13.10
CA ALA A 283 2.48 12.27 -12.48
C ALA A 283 2.17 11.30 -11.32
N MET A 284 2.37 10.00 -11.51
CA MET A 284 2.20 9.00 -10.44
C MET A 284 3.19 9.22 -9.28
N ASN A 285 4.46 9.48 -9.59
CA ASN A 285 5.45 9.82 -8.57
C ASN A 285 5.07 11.07 -7.77
N ALA A 286 4.50 12.07 -8.45
CA ALA A 286 4.03 13.27 -7.78
C ALA A 286 2.83 13.03 -6.87
N LEU A 287 1.91 12.14 -7.29
CA LEU A 287 0.83 11.69 -6.42
C LEU A 287 1.35 10.95 -5.19
N TYR A 288 2.35 10.07 -5.32
CA TYR A 288 2.96 9.37 -4.18
C TYR A 288 3.60 10.35 -3.20
N TYR A 289 4.32 11.35 -3.72
CA TYR A 289 4.88 12.41 -2.90
C TYR A 289 3.79 13.16 -2.13
N LEU A 290 2.78 13.68 -2.82
CA LEU A 290 1.69 14.43 -2.19
C LEU A 290 0.93 13.59 -1.16
N LEU A 291 0.69 12.33 -1.48
CA LEU A 291 0.03 11.41 -0.58
C LEU A 291 0.84 11.21 0.71
N CYS A 292 2.18 11.07 0.63
CA CYS A 292 3.02 11.03 1.82
C CYS A 292 2.91 12.32 2.64
N VAL A 293 2.94 13.49 1.98
CA VAL A 293 2.83 14.79 2.67
C VAL A 293 1.47 14.93 3.36
N ILE A 294 0.38 14.55 2.69
CA ILE A 294 -0.99 14.56 3.25
C ILE A 294 -1.06 13.63 4.47
N MET A 295 -0.56 12.40 4.38
CA MET A 295 -0.52 11.45 5.50
C MET A 295 0.27 11.99 6.70
N ILE A 296 1.45 12.56 6.46
CA ILE A 296 2.29 13.12 7.53
C ILE A 296 1.59 14.32 8.17
N GLN A 297 1.01 15.21 7.37
CA GLN A 297 0.33 16.41 7.85
C GLN A 297 -0.92 16.05 8.65
N GLU A 298 -1.73 15.09 8.19
CA GLU A 298 -2.88 14.56 8.93
C GLU A 298 -2.49 14.11 10.35
N ILE A 299 -1.42 13.33 10.47
CA ILE A 299 -0.97 12.83 11.78
C ILE A 299 -0.49 13.96 12.69
N LYS A 300 0.26 14.94 12.15
CA LYS A 300 0.70 16.13 12.90
C LYS A 300 -0.48 16.97 13.39
N GLU A 301 -1.48 17.16 12.53
CA GLU A 301 -2.68 17.91 12.87
C GLU A 301 -3.54 17.22 13.92
N ALA A 302 -3.61 15.89 13.90
CA ALA A 302 -4.34 15.11 14.89
C ALA A 302 -3.74 15.21 16.31
N GLN A 303 -2.47 15.61 16.44
CA GLN A 303 -1.83 15.87 17.73
C GLN A 303 -2.22 17.22 18.34
N GLN A 304 -2.72 18.16 17.52
CA GLN A 304 -3.06 19.49 17.99
C GLN A 304 -4.42 19.47 18.70
N PRO A 305 -4.58 20.19 19.84
CA PRO A 305 -5.87 20.35 20.49
C PRO A 305 -6.83 21.10 19.56
N ARG A 306 -7.68 20.34 18.87
CA ARG A 306 -8.72 20.87 17.99
C ARG A 306 -10.08 20.70 18.63
N GLN A 307 -10.98 21.65 18.42
CA GLN A 307 -12.37 21.48 18.85
C GLN A 307 -13.06 20.39 18.01
N PRO A 308 -14.06 19.68 18.56
CA PRO A 308 -14.94 18.82 17.77
C PRO A 308 -15.52 19.61 16.58
N ARG A 309 -15.60 18.97 15.40
CA ARG A 309 -16.17 19.55 14.17
C ARG A 309 -15.41 20.73 13.53
N GLN A 310 -14.19 21.04 13.97
CA GLN A 310 -13.35 21.96 13.21
C GLN A 310 -13.05 21.37 11.83
N PRO A 311 -13.14 22.17 10.76
CA PRO A 311 -12.78 21.72 9.42
C PRO A 311 -11.28 21.35 9.36
N PRO A 312 -10.88 20.54 8.36
CA PRO A 312 -9.47 20.31 8.08
C PRO A 312 -8.70 21.62 7.90
N SER A 313 -7.39 21.61 8.09
CA SER A 313 -6.59 22.81 7.80
C SER A 313 -6.68 23.18 6.32
N ASP A 314 -6.61 24.48 6.03
CA ASP A 314 -6.50 24.99 4.66
C ASP A 314 -5.28 24.37 3.95
N THR A 315 -4.20 24.08 4.69
CA THR A 315 -3.00 23.42 4.16
C THR A 315 -3.29 22.03 3.60
N THR A 316 -3.93 21.15 4.38
CA THR A 316 -4.23 19.77 3.93
C THR A 316 -5.30 19.79 2.84
N ALA A 317 -6.27 20.69 2.92
CA ALA A 317 -7.27 20.88 1.86
C ALA A 317 -6.63 21.30 0.53
N ASN A 318 -5.68 22.24 0.56
CA ASN A 318 -4.93 22.66 -0.63
C ASN A 318 -4.11 21.49 -1.22
N LEU A 319 -3.43 20.70 -0.39
CA LEU A 319 -2.70 19.52 -0.84
C LEU A 319 -3.63 18.50 -1.52
N ALA A 320 -4.79 18.22 -0.93
CA ALA A 320 -5.79 17.33 -1.53
C ALA A 320 -6.35 17.88 -2.85
N HIS A 321 -6.53 19.20 -2.96
CA HIS A 321 -6.94 19.83 -4.20
C HIS A 321 -5.90 19.68 -5.32
N ASN A 322 -4.62 19.91 -5.02
CA ASN A 322 -3.53 19.75 -6.00
C ASN A 322 -3.36 18.28 -6.40
N PHE A 323 -3.52 17.36 -5.44
CA PHE A 323 -3.58 15.94 -5.73
C PHE A 323 -4.69 15.64 -6.76
N CYS A 324 -5.89 16.19 -6.56
CA CYS A 324 -6.99 16.02 -7.49
C CYS A 324 -6.65 16.56 -8.88
N GLN A 325 -6.03 17.74 -8.97
CA GLN A 325 -5.61 18.34 -10.25
C GLN A 325 -4.62 17.46 -11.02
N ILE A 326 -3.66 16.82 -10.35
CA ILE A 326 -2.74 15.87 -11.01
C ILE A 326 -3.50 14.66 -11.52
N VAL A 327 -4.45 14.12 -10.74
CA VAL A 327 -5.30 12.98 -11.17
C VAL A 327 -6.07 13.31 -12.45
N GLU A 328 -6.51 14.56 -12.65
CA GLU A 328 -7.19 14.96 -13.90
C GLU A 328 -6.29 14.86 -15.14
N GLY A 329 -4.98 15.03 -14.97
CA GLY A 329 -3.99 14.94 -16.04
C GLY A 329 -3.53 13.52 -16.36
N ILE A 330 -3.88 12.52 -15.54
CA ILE A 330 -3.45 11.14 -15.73
C ILE A 330 -4.17 10.49 -16.92
N ASP A 331 -3.41 9.91 -17.83
CA ASP A 331 -3.97 9.04 -18.87
C ASP A 331 -4.38 7.69 -18.27
N HIS A 332 -5.65 7.58 -17.88
CA HIS A 332 -6.20 6.33 -17.34
C HIS A 332 -6.06 5.13 -18.27
N THR A 333 -5.82 5.30 -19.58
CA THR A 333 -5.59 4.18 -20.50
C THR A 333 -4.30 3.43 -20.13
N ILE A 334 -3.23 4.19 -19.83
CA ILE A 334 -1.92 3.65 -19.42
C ILE A 334 -2.02 3.01 -18.03
N SER A 335 -2.74 3.63 -17.08
CA SER A 335 -2.93 3.09 -15.72
C SER A 335 -3.56 1.70 -15.72
N ASN A 336 -4.40 1.39 -16.71
CA ASN A 336 -5.07 0.09 -16.81
C ASN A 336 -4.21 -1.01 -17.44
N THR A 337 -3.10 -0.66 -18.12
CA THR A 337 -2.28 -1.62 -18.89
C THR A 337 -0.86 -1.81 -18.37
N SER A 338 -0.40 -0.94 -17.47
CA SER A 338 1.00 -0.89 -17.05
C SER A 338 1.17 -1.30 -15.60
N ASP A 339 1.70 -2.52 -15.37
CA ASP A 339 2.16 -3.07 -14.07
C ASP A 339 3.45 -2.36 -13.56
N VAL A 340 3.59 -1.07 -13.84
CA VAL A 340 4.86 -0.33 -13.69
C VAL A 340 4.90 0.44 -12.36
N TYR A 341 3.81 0.42 -11.60
CA TYR A 341 3.59 1.31 -10.47
C TYR A 341 3.44 0.53 -9.15
N THR A 342 4.00 1.08 -8.07
CA THR A 342 3.84 0.50 -6.72
C THR A 342 2.40 0.55 -6.24
N LEU A 343 1.69 1.66 -6.44
CA LEU A 343 0.25 1.75 -6.22
C LEU A 343 -0.43 2.21 -7.50
N SER A 344 -1.52 1.53 -7.84
CA SER A 344 -2.42 1.94 -8.91
C SER A 344 -3.15 3.24 -8.57
N VAL A 345 -3.65 3.99 -9.55
CA VAL A 345 -4.35 5.28 -9.34
C VAL A 345 -5.46 5.12 -8.32
N VAL A 346 -6.18 4.01 -8.40
CA VAL A 346 -7.28 3.67 -7.51
C VAL A 346 -6.82 3.46 -6.06
N GLU A 347 -5.68 2.83 -5.85
CA GLU A 347 -5.10 2.69 -4.51
C GLU A 347 -4.63 4.03 -3.96
N VAL A 348 -4.07 4.90 -4.81
CA VAL A 348 -3.68 6.25 -4.36
C VAL A 348 -4.92 7.05 -3.96
N LEU A 349 -6.04 6.95 -4.69
CA LEU A 349 -7.32 7.56 -4.32
C LEU A 349 -7.89 6.99 -3.01
N LEU A 350 -7.74 5.68 -2.78
CA LEU A 350 -8.15 5.05 -1.54
C LEU A 350 -7.34 5.59 -0.35
N GLN A 351 -6.02 5.70 -0.49
CA GLN A 351 -5.17 6.28 0.55
C GLN A 351 -5.47 7.76 0.78
N LEU A 352 -5.78 8.53 -0.27
CA LEU A 352 -6.23 9.91 -0.13
C LEU A 352 -7.47 10.00 0.77
N VAL A 353 -8.51 9.22 0.50
CA VAL A 353 -9.75 9.28 1.31
C VAL A 353 -9.56 8.71 2.71
N TYR A 354 -8.57 7.87 2.95
CA TYR A 354 -8.23 7.51 4.33
C TYR A 354 -7.66 8.70 5.10
N SER A 355 -6.85 9.53 4.46
CA SER A 355 -6.18 10.66 5.10
C SER A 355 -6.93 11.98 5.07
N PHE A 356 -7.81 12.18 4.10
CA PHE A 356 -8.54 13.42 3.93
C PHE A 356 -9.95 13.16 3.41
N GLN A 357 -10.94 13.40 4.27
CA GLN A 357 -12.35 13.14 3.97
C GLN A 357 -13.14 14.44 3.94
N SER A 358 -13.91 14.61 2.88
CA SER A 358 -14.90 15.68 2.74
C SER A 358 -15.91 15.27 1.69
N GLU A 359 -17.10 15.87 1.74
CA GLU A 359 -18.14 15.63 0.75
C GLU A 359 -17.66 15.94 -0.68
N SER A 360 -16.89 17.02 -0.85
CA SER A 360 -16.33 17.41 -2.14
C SER A 360 -15.34 16.39 -2.69
N ILE A 361 -14.48 15.82 -1.84
CA ILE A 361 -13.54 14.77 -2.24
C ILE A 361 -14.28 13.48 -2.60
N PHE A 362 -15.26 13.04 -1.79
CA PHE A 362 -16.04 11.85 -2.14
C PHE A 362 -16.80 12.03 -3.46
N HIS A 363 -17.40 13.20 -3.68
CA HIS A 363 -18.05 13.52 -4.95
C HIS A 363 -17.05 13.51 -6.12
N TYR A 364 -15.90 14.15 -5.97
CA TYR A 364 -14.87 14.16 -7.00
C TYR A 364 -14.39 12.74 -7.34
N VAL A 365 -14.05 11.94 -6.34
CA VAL A 365 -13.55 10.58 -6.56
C VAL A 365 -14.63 9.69 -7.19
N LEU A 366 -15.83 9.61 -6.59
CA LEU A 366 -16.86 8.65 -7.00
C LEU A 366 -17.67 9.09 -8.23
N ASP A 367 -17.93 10.39 -8.38
CA ASP A 367 -18.84 10.90 -9.41
C ASP A 367 -18.11 11.55 -10.60
N VAL A 368 -16.84 11.95 -10.45
CA VAL A 368 -16.05 12.57 -11.54
C VAL A 368 -14.94 11.64 -12.06
N ILE A 369 -14.05 11.18 -11.19
CA ILE A 369 -12.88 10.39 -11.61
C ILE A 369 -13.24 8.93 -11.87
N TRP A 370 -14.01 8.32 -10.97
CA TRP A 370 -14.33 6.90 -11.11
C TRP A 370 -15.00 6.54 -12.44
N PRO A 371 -16.01 7.29 -12.94
CA PRO A 371 -16.62 7.00 -14.24
C PRO A 371 -15.62 7.07 -15.40
N ARG A 372 -14.58 7.93 -15.30
CA ARG A 372 -13.53 8.05 -16.33
C ARG A 372 -12.60 6.84 -16.34
N ILE A 373 -12.25 6.31 -15.16
CA ILE A 373 -11.45 5.08 -15.01
C ILE A 373 -12.22 3.89 -15.60
N GLU A 374 -13.50 3.73 -15.23
CA GLU A 374 -14.35 2.64 -15.74
C GLU A 374 -14.53 2.71 -17.26
N ALA A 375 -14.70 3.91 -17.83
CA ALA A 375 -14.87 4.07 -19.27
C ALA A 375 -13.63 3.67 -20.08
N ARG A 376 -12.41 3.80 -19.54
CA ARG A 376 -11.15 3.64 -20.29
C ARG A 376 -10.44 2.30 -20.11
N GLY A 377 -10.68 1.59 -19.01
CA GLY A 377 -10.12 0.23 -18.83
C GLY A 377 -10.97 -0.67 -17.96
N ARG A 378 -12.28 -0.40 -17.93
CA ARG A 378 -13.29 -1.25 -17.28
C ARG A 378 -13.04 -1.45 -15.78
N GLY A 379 -12.27 -0.54 -15.17
CA GLY A 379 -11.92 -0.56 -13.77
C GLY A 379 -11.03 -1.74 -13.39
N TYR A 380 -10.00 -2.05 -14.19
CA TYR A 380 -9.01 -3.05 -13.82
C TYR A 380 -7.59 -2.52 -13.92
N GLU A 381 -6.96 -2.38 -12.76
CA GLU A 381 -5.53 -2.11 -12.61
C GLU A 381 -4.91 -3.35 -11.92
N HIS A 382 -3.85 -3.91 -12.49
CA HIS A 382 -3.09 -4.99 -11.86
C HIS A 382 -2.34 -4.43 -10.65
N SER A 383 -2.88 -4.62 -9.45
CA SER A 383 -2.32 -4.00 -8.25
C SER A 383 -2.52 -4.81 -6.97
N HIS A 384 -2.02 -4.32 -5.84
CA HIS A 384 -2.16 -5.00 -4.54
C HIS A 384 -3.64 -5.14 -4.15
N TYR A 385 -4.45 -4.19 -4.62
CA TYR A 385 -5.86 -4.09 -4.29
C TYR A 385 -6.76 -4.12 -5.53
N PRO A 386 -7.70 -5.08 -5.67
CA PRO A 386 -8.61 -5.07 -6.79
C PRO A 386 -9.37 -3.74 -6.91
N THR A 387 -9.33 -3.11 -8.08
CA THR A 387 -9.90 -1.78 -8.33
C THR A 387 -11.35 -1.65 -7.85
N HIS A 388 -12.21 -2.63 -8.14
CA HIS A 388 -13.61 -2.60 -7.71
C HIS A 388 -13.76 -2.68 -6.18
N LEU A 389 -12.85 -3.37 -5.49
CA LEU A 389 -12.86 -3.47 -4.04
C LEU A 389 -12.54 -2.11 -3.42
N ALA A 390 -11.59 -1.37 -3.99
CA ALA A 390 -11.33 0.01 -3.60
C ALA A 390 -12.55 0.91 -3.83
N LYS A 391 -13.27 0.80 -4.96
CA LYS A 391 -14.54 1.54 -5.16
C LYS A 391 -15.52 1.33 -4.02
N ARG A 392 -15.77 0.06 -3.70
CA ARG A 392 -16.74 -0.33 -2.67
C ARG A 392 -16.36 0.26 -1.33
N ILE A 393 -15.06 0.28 -1.00
CA ILE A 393 -14.57 0.87 0.24
C ILE A 393 -14.73 2.38 0.23
N ILE A 394 -14.33 3.06 -0.84
CA ILE A 394 -14.48 4.52 -0.94
C ILE A 394 -15.96 4.91 -0.83
N ALA A 395 -16.86 4.17 -1.49
CA ALA A 395 -18.30 4.37 -1.38
C ALA A 395 -18.82 4.12 0.05
N GLN A 396 -18.36 3.05 0.71
CA GLN A 396 -18.71 2.78 2.10
C GLN A 396 -18.20 3.89 3.05
N LEU A 397 -17.00 4.41 2.82
CA LEU A 397 -16.44 5.54 3.56
C LEU A 397 -17.27 6.82 3.37
N ALA A 398 -17.76 7.08 2.16
CA ALA A 398 -18.65 8.21 1.89
C ALA A 398 -19.97 8.08 2.67
N ASP A 399 -20.54 6.87 2.77
CA ASP A 399 -21.74 6.60 3.56
C ASP A 399 -21.50 6.78 5.07
N GLU A 400 -20.33 6.34 5.57
CA GLU A 400 -19.94 6.56 6.95
C GLU A 400 -19.76 8.05 7.28
N TRP A 401 -19.13 8.79 6.37
CA TRP A 401 -18.98 10.22 6.47
C TRP A 401 -20.34 10.94 6.58
N ALA A 402 -21.29 10.56 5.73
CA ALA A 402 -22.66 11.09 5.78
C ALA A 402 -23.41 10.78 7.08
N ARG A 403 -23.01 9.71 7.80
CA ARG A 403 -23.54 9.34 9.13
C ARG A 403 -22.80 9.99 10.29
N GLY A 404 -21.86 10.89 10.02
CA GLY A 404 -21.07 11.56 11.05
C GLY A 404 -19.91 10.75 11.58
N ARG A 405 -19.41 9.78 10.80
CA ARG A 405 -18.26 8.93 11.15
C ARG A 405 -17.14 9.10 10.14
N THR A 406 -15.91 9.23 10.63
CA THR A 406 -14.71 9.26 9.79
C THR A 406 -13.98 7.94 9.95
N VAL A 407 -13.77 7.22 8.84
CA VAL A 407 -13.03 5.95 8.82
C VAL A 407 -11.63 6.21 8.29
N SER A 408 -10.62 6.20 9.16
CA SER A 408 -9.23 6.55 8.82
C SER A 408 -8.38 5.34 8.38
N PHE A 409 -8.87 4.12 8.62
CA PHE A 409 -8.27 2.89 8.12
C PHE A 409 -9.36 1.84 7.90
N ALA A 410 -9.25 1.11 6.80
CA ALA A 410 -10.10 -0.05 6.55
C ALA A 410 -9.33 -1.17 5.85
N GLN A 411 -9.64 -2.41 6.21
CA GLN A 411 -9.08 -3.60 5.56
C GLN A 411 -10.13 -4.69 5.38
N PRO A 412 -10.07 -5.48 4.30
CA PRO A 412 -10.96 -6.63 4.12
C PRO A 412 -10.82 -7.62 5.27
N ALA A 413 -11.96 -8.04 5.81
CA ALA A 413 -12.07 -9.08 6.81
C ALA A 413 -12.07 -10.46 6.14
N VAL A 414 -10.96 -10.78 5.45
CA VAL A 414 -10.75 -12.03 4.72
C VAL A 414 -9.45 -12.68 5.18
N ALA A 415 -9.40 -14.01 5.14
CA ALA A 415 -8.16 -14.74 5.42
C ALA A 415 -7.14 -14.57 4.28
N GLU A 416 -5.85 -14.69 4.58
CA GLU A 416 -4.77 -14.54 3.58
C GLU A 416 -4.82 -15.59 2.47
N ASP A 417 -5.38 -16.76 2.74
CA ASP A 417 -5.55 -17.87 1.79
C ASP A 417 -6.76 -17.69 0.87
N VAL A 418 -7.55 -16.61 1.06
CA VAL A 418 -8.68 -16.29 0.19
C VAL A 418 -8.21 -16.17 -1.25
N SER A 419 -8.82 -16.93 -2.15
CA SER A 419 -8.49 -16.87 -3.56
C SER A 419 -8.77 -15.47 -4.13
N LYS A 420 -7.84 -14.94 -4.94
CA LYS A 420 -8.05 -13.74 -5.74
C LYS A 420 -9.33 -13.80 -6.57
N LEU A 421 -9.71 -14.99 -7.05
CA LEU A 421 -10.97 -15.20 -7.76
C LEU A 421 -12.20 -14.81 -6.94
N LYS A 422 -12.16 -15.11 -5.64
CA LYS A 422 -13.23 -14.77 -4.70
C LYS A 422 -13.26 -13.27 -4.38
N LEU A 423 -12.10 -12.61 -4.41
CA LEU A 423 -12.00 -11.15 -4.25
C LEU A 423 -12.45 -10.39 -5.50
N LEU A 424 -12.27 -10.97 -6.70
CA LEU A 424 -12.74 -10.43 -7.98
C LEU A 424 -14.25 -10.56 -8.18
N ASP A 425 -14.88 -11.55 -7.54
CA ASP A 425 -16.32 -11.77 -7.65
C ASP A 425 -17.12 -10.68 -6.92
N LEU A 426 -17.94 -9.95 -7.68
CA LEU A 426 -18.80 -8.87 -7.17
C LEU A 426 -19.97 -9.39 -6.31
N ASP A 427 -20.37 -10.65 -6.47
CA ASP A 427 -21.50 -11.23 -5.75
C ASP A 427 -21.07 -11.87 -4.41
N THR A 428 -19.75 -12.06 -4.23
CA THR A 428 -19.22 -12.54 -2.97
C THR A 428 -19.25 -11.42 -1.91
N PRO A 429 -19.91 -11.63 -0.75
CA PRO A 429 -19.88 -10.68 0.35
C PRO A 429 -18.48 -10.63 0.97
N VAL A 430 -18.00 -9.41 1.20
CA VAL A 430 -16.71 -9.15 1.86
C VAL A 430 -17.01 -8.37 3.13
N GLY A 431 -16.46 -8.78 4.27
CA GLY A 431 -16.49 -7.94 5.46
C GLY A 431 -15.39 -6.88 5.39
N LEU A 432 -15.58 -5.74 6.04
CA LEU A 432 -14.57 -4.70 6.17
C LEU A 432 -14.36 -4.41 7.64
N VAL A 433 -13.13 -4.56 8.12
CA VAL A 433 -12.76 -4.05 9.45
C VAL A 433 -12.40 -2.59 9.29
N VAL A 434 -13.06 -1.72 10.05
CA VAL A 434 -12.88 -0.26 9.99
C VAL A 434 -12.42 0.27 11.34
N TYR A 435 -11.53 1.26 11.26
CA TYR A 435 -11.00 2.02 12.39
C TYR A 435 -11.25 3.50 12.12
N GLY A 436 -11.76 4.21 13.12
CA GLY A 436 -12.12 5.60 12.94
C GLY A 436 -12.65 6.26 14.21
N HIS A 437 -13.26 7.43 14.03
CA HIS A 437 -13.93 8.16 15.09
C HIS A 437 -15.23 8.80 14.58
N ASP A 438 -16.20 9.01 15.48
CA ASP A 438 -17.34 9.88 15.17
C ASP A 438 -16.94 11.37 15.24
N TRP A 439 -17.86 12.27 14.87
CA TRP A 439 -17.64 13.71 14.94
C TRP A 439 -17.45 14.26 16.36
N ASP A 440 -17.83 13.48 17.38
CA ASP A 440 -17.58 13.78 18.79
C ASP A 440 -16.23 13.19 19.25
N ARG A 441 -15.42 12.68 18.31
CA ARG A 441 -14.08 12.10 18.47
C ARG A 441 -14.02 10.80 19.26
N LYS A 442 -15.16 10.13 19.45
CA LYS A 442 -15.17 8.81 20.06
C LYS A 442 -14.64 7.79 19.05
N CYS A 443 -13.55 7.14 19.41
CA CYS A 443 -12.95 6.09 18.60
C CYS A 443 -13.88 4.88 18.50
N PHE A 444 -13.92 4.25 17.33
CA PHE A 444 -14.63 3.01 17.10
C PHE A 444 -13.76 2.03 16.29
N VAL A 445 -14.04 0.75 16.51
CA VAL A 445 -13.48 -0.36 15.73
C VAL A 445 -14.59 -1.38 15.53
N GLU A 446 -14.91 -1.67 14.28
CA GLU A 446 -16.03 -2.56 13.95
C GLU A 446 -15.80 -3.34 12.65
N LYS A 447 -16.57 -4.41 12.47
CA LYS A 447 -16.67 -5.13 11.21
C LYS A 447 -18.00 -4.76 10.55
N ILE A 448 -17.94 -4.12 9.39
CA ILE A 448 -19.13 -3.76 8.61
C ILE A 448 -19.21 -4.61 7.33
N PRO A 449 -20.42 -4.86 6.79
CA PRO A 449 -20.55 -5.50 5.49
C PRO A 449 -20.08 -4.53 4.40
N LEU A 450 -19.20 -5.00 3.52
CA LEU A 450 -18.88 -4.31 2.28
C LEU A 450 -19.82 -4.83 1.21
N LEU A 451 -20.83 -4.03 0.88
CA LEU A 451 -21.81 -4.42 -0.13
C LEU A 451 -21.19 -4.39 -1.51
#